data_AF-A0A1E7G244-F1
#
_entry.id   AF-A0A1E7G244-F1
#
_cell.length_a   1.000
_cell.length_b   1.000
_cell.length_c   1.000
_cell.angle_alpha   90.00
_cell.angle_beta   90.00
_cell.angle_gamma   90.00
#
_symmetry.space_group_name_H-M   'P 1'
#
loop_
_entity.id
_entity.type
_entity.pdbx_description
1 polymer ?
#
loop_
_entity_poly.entity_id
_entity_poly.type
_entity_poly.pdbx_seq_one_letter_code
_entity_poly.pdbx_strand_id
1 'polypeptide(L)' 'MKPDTDRMAKYNQLLRIEDQLAEVAQYKGLKAFYNLKK' A
#
# COMPACT_ATOMS: atom_id res chain seq x y z
N MET A 1 -11.70 -6.00 -22.06
CA MET A 1 -11.78 -5.73 -20.61
C MET A 1 -10.92 -6.77 -19.91
N LYS A 2 -9.72 -6.40 -19.44
CA LYS A 2 -8.71 -7.34 -18.94
C LYS A 2 -8.78 -7.40 -17.41
N PRO A 3 -9.16 -8.54 -16.80
CA PRO A 3 -9.47 -8.65 -15.38
C PRO A 3 -8.27 -8.45 -14.43
N ASP A 4 -7.04 -8.44 -14.95
CA ASP A 4 -5.83 -8.30 -14.14
C ASP A 4 -5.32 -6.85 -14.02
N THR A 5 -5.78 -5.94 -14.88
CA THR A 5 -5.26 -4.57 -14.93
C THR A 5 -5.69 -3.76 -13.71
N ASP A 6 -6.92 -3.93 -13.23
CA ASP A 6 -7.46 -3.12 -12.13
C ASP A 6 -6.73 -3.36 -10.81
N ARG A 7 -6.31 -4.61 -10.57
CA ARG A 7 -5.52 -4.97 -9.40
C ARG A 7 -4.09 -4.43 -9.51
N MET A 8 -3.45 -4.61 -10.67
CA MET A 8 -2.08 -4.15 -10.91
C MET A 8 -1.98 -2.62 -10.89
N ALA A 9 -3.01 -1.92 -11.38
CA ALA A 9 -3.08 -0.46 -11.33
C ALA A 9 -3.07 0.06 -9.88
N LYS A 10 -3.78 -0.59 -8.97
CA LYS A 10 -3.80 -0.22 -7.54
C LYS A 10 -2.43 -0.42 -6.88
N TYR A 11 -1.74 -1.53 -7.17
CA TYR A 11 -0.39 -1.75 -6.64
C TYR A 11 0.63 -0.76 -7.22
N ASN A 12 0.57 -0.50 -8.52
CA ASN A 12 1.43 0.49 -9.16
C ASN A 12 1.21 1.90 -8.60
N GLN A 13 -0.02 2.22 -8.22
CA GLN A 13 -0.33 3.50 -7.58
C GLN A 13 0.28 3.58 -6.17
N LEU A 14 0.25 2.50 -5.39
CA LEU A 14 0.90 2.46 -4.08
C LEU A 14 2.41 2.64 -4.20
N LEU A 15 3.06 1.98 -5.16
CA LEU A 15 4.50 2.14 -5.41
C LEU A 15 4.88 3.58 -5.76
N ARG A 16 4.07 4.27 -6.58
CA ARG A 16 4.29 5.68 -6.91
C ARG A 16 4.14 6.60 -5.69
N ILE A 17 3.15 6.32 -4.83
CA ILE A 17 2.94 7.10 -3.60
C ILE A 17 4.10 6.88 -2.62
N GLU A 18 4.59 5.64 -2.50
CA GLU A 18 5.76 5.32 -1.69
C GLU A 18 7.01 6.07 -2.17
N ASP A 19 7.27 6.08 -3.49
CA ASP A 19 8.38 6.81 -4.10
C ASP A 19 8.26 8.34 -3.87
N GLN A 20 7.07 8.90 -4.00
CA GLN A 20 6.82 10.33 -3.72
C GLN A 20 7.03 10.72 -2.26
N LEU A 21 6.74 9.81 -1.33
CA LEU A 21 6.91 10.03 0.10
C LEU A 21 8.35 9.79 0.55
N ALA A 22 9.18 9.08 -0.23
CA ALA A 22 10.58 8.82 0.06
C ALA A 22 10.81 8.44 1.54
N GLU A 23 11.63 9.21 2.26
CA GLU A 23 11.98 8.92 3.66
C GLU A 23 10.83 9.04 4.66
N VAL A 24 9.72 9.71 4.30
CA VAL A 24 8.55 9.83 5.18
C VAL A 24 7.53 8.70 4.99
N ALA A 25 7.73 7.81 4.01
CA ALA A 25 6.87 6.65 3.80
C ALA A 25 6.96 5.69 5.00
N GLN A 26 5.80 5.21 5.49
CA GLN A 26 5.74 4.31 6.64
C GLN A 26 4.87 3.09 6.36
N TYR A 27 5.49 1.91 6.33
CA TYR A 27 4.78 0.64 6.30
C TYR A 27 4.63 0.08 7.72
N LYS A 28 3.41 0.17 8.27
CA LYS A 28 3.14 -0.19 9.67
C LYS A 28 3.06 -1.70 9.94
N GLY A 29 3.04 -2.56 8.92
CA GLY A 29 3.02 -4.02 9.07
C GLY A 29 1.97 -4.50 10.10
N LEU A 30 2.39 -5.30 11.09
CA LEU A 30 1.50 -5.76 12.17
C LEU A 30 0.92 -4.63 13.03
N LYS A 31 1.64 -3.50 13.16
CA LYS A 31 1.14 -2.31 13.86
C LYS A 31 0.00 -1.62 13.10
N ALA A 32 -0.25 -1.98 11.83
CA ALA A 32 -1.43 -1.51 11.11
C ALA A 32 -2.74 -2.07 11.70
N PHE A 33 -2.68 -3.20 12.40
CA PHE A 33 -3.82 -3.79 13.08
C PHE A 33 -4.04 -3.18 14.47
N TYR A 34 -4.18 -1.86 14.54
CA TYR A 34 -4.35 -1.12 15.80
C TYR A 34 -5.60 -1.53 16.60
N ASN A 35 -6.58 -2.17 15.95
CA ASN A 35 -7.83 -2.62 16.55
C ASN A 35 -7.79 -4.04 17.12
N LEU A 36 -6.74 -4.82 16.88
CA LEU A 36 -6.64 -6.18 17.42
C LEU A 36 -6.10 -6.11 18.85
N LYS A 37 -7.00 -6.30 19.83
CA LYS A 37 -6.62 -6.55 21.22
C LYS A 37 -6.29 -8.04 21.39
N LYS A 38 -5.23 -8.33 22.13
CA LYS A 38 -4.83 -9.70 22.49
C LYS A 38 -5.83 -10.32 23.46
#